data_AF-A0A3D3L2R0-F1
#
_entry.id   AF-A0A3D3L2R0-F1
#
_cell.length_a   1.000
_cell.length_b   1.000
_cell.length_c   1.000
_cell.angle_alpha   90.00
_cell.angle_beta   90.00
_cell.angle_gamma   90.00
#
_symmetry.space_group_name_H-M   'P 1'
#
loop_
_entity.id
_entity.type
_entity.pdbx_description
1 polymer ?
#
loop_
_entity_poly.entity_id
_entity_poly.type
_entity_poly.pdbx_seq_one_letter_code
_entity_poly.pdbx_strand_id
1 'polypeptide(L)'
;MNALAQVPPEFLHALGTLRKAQCRAELRLAEIPAPARLAPFAVALGAEVMAHGPGSGTTPVHGPAAMALAAASGTEDDDDTELATGRFILLHDPEGSAVW
;
A
#
# COMPACT_ATOMS: atom_id res chain seq x y z
N MET A 1 -24.57 20.07 -6.61
CA MET A 1 -24.19 20.26 -5.20
C MET A 1 -22.75 19.79 -5.03
N ASN A 2 -21.82 20.67 -4.63
CA ASN A 2 -20.39 20.32 -4.54
C ASN A 2 -20.13 19.55 -3.24
N ALA A 3 -20.03 18.22 -3.30
CA ALA A 3 -19.78 17.38 -2.12
C ALA A 3 -18.52 17.78 -1.34
N LEU A 4 -17.51 18.32 -2.05
CA LEU A 4 -16.28 18.82 -1.45
C LEU A 4 -16.48 20.09 -0.60
N ALA A 5 -17.54 20.86 -0.83
CA ALA A 5 -17.84 22.05 -0.04
C ALA A 5 -18.39 21.73 1.36
N GLN A 6 -18.82 20.48 1.59
CA GLN A 6 -19.31 20.01 2.89
C GLN A 6 -18.21 19.33 3.72
N VAL A 7 -17.00 19.18 3.16
CA VAL A 7 -15.89 18.50 3.83
C VAL A 7 -15.12 19.50 4.70
N PRO A 8 -14.86 19.18 5.98
CA PRO A 8 -14.10 20.06 6.87
C PRO A 8 -12.70 20.37 6.32
N PRO A 9 -12.21 21.61 6.47
CA PRO A 9 -10.92 22.04 5.90
C PRO A 9 -9.74 21.24 6.48
N GLU A 10 -9.80 20.87 7.76
CA GLU A 10 -8.79 20.01 8.39
C GLU A 10 -8.73 18.62 7.74
N PHE A 11 -9.90 18.03 7.42
CA PHE A 11 -9.95 16.75 6.73
C PHE A 11 -9.43 16.87 5.30
N LEU A 12 -9.77 17.94 4.58
CA LEU A 12 -9.21 18.21 3.25
C LEU A 12 -7.68 18.39 3.30
N HIS A 13 -7.16 19.08 4.31
CA HIS A 13 -5.72 19.24 4.51
C HIS A 13 -5.03 17.90 4.78
N ALA A 14 -5.63 17.05 5.62
CA ALA A 14 -5.14 15.70 5.89
C ALA A 14 -5.13 14.84 4.63
N LEU A 15 -6.21 14.84 3.83
CA LEU A 15 -6.26 14.14 2.54
C LEU A 15 -5.21 14.67 1.56
N GLY A 16 -5.01 15.99 1.53
CA GLY A 16 -4.00 16.64 0.72
C GLY A 16 -2.58 16.22 1.11
N THR A 17 -2.34 15.97 2.40
CA THR A 17 -1.06 15.48 2.94
C THR A 17 -0.88 14.00 2.63
N LEU A 18 -1.91 13.19 2.85
CA LEU A 18 -1.91 11.76 2.56
C LEU A 18 -1.59 11.48 1.08
N ARG A 19 -2.19 12.26 0.17
CA ARG A 19 -1.92 12.16 -1.27
C ARG A 19 -0.48 12.52 -1.66
N LYS A 20 0.20 13.35 -0.88
CA LYS A 20 1.60 13.76 -1.13
C LYS A 20 2.62 12.83 -0.48
N ALA A 21 2.19 11.87 0.35
CA ALA A 21 3.08 10.95 1.01
C ALA A 21 3.82 10.07 -0.02
N GLN A 22 5.15 10.00 0.10
CA GLN A 22 5.96 9.13 -0.75
C GLN A 22 5.96 7.72 -0.16
N CYS A 23 5.38 6.76 -0.88
CA CYS A 23 5.38 5.36 -0.48
C CYS A 23 6.66 4.67 -0.95
N ARG A 24 7.11 3.65 -0.21
CA ARG A 24 8.23 2.79 -0.63
C ARG A 24 7.78 1.92 -1.83
N ALA A 25 8.71 1.54 -2.70
CA ALA A 25 8.37 0.82 -3.94
C ALA A 25 7.71 -0.56 -3.71
N GLU A 26 8.01 -1.18 -2.57
CA GLU A 26 7.42 -2.42 -2.08
C GLU A 26 5.98 -2.29 -1.55
N LEU A 27 5.49 -1.06 -1.33
CA LEU A 27 4.14 -0.82 -0.80
C LEU A 27 3.16 -0.51 -1.93
N ARG A 28 2.15 -1.37 -2.06
CA ARG A 28 0.97 -1.13 -2.90
C ARG A 28 -0.16 -0.63 -2.02
N LEU A 29 -0.69 0.54 -2.34
CA LEU A 29 -1.84 1.11 -1.64
C LEU A 29 -3.04 1.20 -2.59
N ALA A 30 -4.20 0.78 -2.09
CA ALA A 30 -5.47 0.87 -2.80
C ALA A 30 -6.53 1.49 -1.90
N GLU A 31 -7.41 2.31 -2.48
CA GLU A 31 -8.58 2.81 -1.76
C GLU A 31 -9.57 1.67 -1.52
N ILE A 32 -10.02 1.54 -0.28
CA ILE A 32 -11.01 0.54 0.12
C ILE A 32 -12.20 1.23 0.78
N PRO A 33 -13.38 0.58 0.81
CA PRO A 33 -14.54 1.14 1.50
C PRO A 33 -14.20 1.50 2.95
N ALA A 34 -14.46 2.76 3.29
CA ALA A 34 -14.24 3.26 4.63
C ALA A 34 -15.16 2.53 5.63
N PRO A 35 -14.67 2.25 6.86
CA PRO A 35 -15.50 1.64 7.88
C PRO A 35 -16.68 2.57 8.20
N ALA A 36 -17.89 2.05 8.01
CA ALA A 36 -19.09 2.79 8.31
C ALA A 36 -19.26 2.97 9.82
N ARG A 37 -19.92 4.07 10.21
CA ARG A 37 -20.39 4.35 11.59
C ARG A 37 -19.30 4.70 12.62
N LEU A 38 -18.01 4.78 12.24
CA LEU A 38 -16.96 5.23 13.14
C LEU A 38 -16.82 6.76 13.21
N ALA A 39 -17.02 7.46 12.09
CA ALA A 39 -16.98 8.92 12.01
C ALA A 39 -17.82 9.42 10.80
N PRO A 40 -18.25 10.70 10.79
CA PRO A 40 -18.95 11.31 9.66
C PRO A 40 -18.08 11.41 8.40
N PHE A 41 -16.78 11.67 8.57
CA PHE A 41 -15.79 11.73 7.50
C PHE A 41 -14.74 10.65 7.73
N ALA A 42 -14.62 9.73 6.78
CA ALA A 42 -13.69 8.62 6.88
C ALA A 42 -13.11 8.25 5.51
N VAL A 43 -11.83 7.89 5.49
CA VAL A 43 -11.13 7.29 4.34
C VAL A 43 -10.34 6.09 4.83
N ALA A 44 -10.29 5.05 4.00
CA ALA A 44 -9.49 3.86 4.28
C ALA A 44 -8.66 3.47 3.07
N LEU A 45 -7.42 3.08 3.34
CA LEU A 45 -6.49 2.53 2.37
C LEU A 45 -6.12 1.11 2.80
N GLY A 46 -6.24 0.16 1.88
CA GLY A 46 -5.59 -1.13 1.99
C GLY A 46 -4.12 -0.97 1.60
N ALA A 47 -3.23 -1.64 2.34
CA ALA A 47 -1.81 -1.64 2.07
C ALA A 47 -1.32 -3.08 1.97
N GLU A 48 -0.60 -3.38 0.89
CA GLU A 48 0.05 -4.67 0.65
C GLU A 48 1.56 -4.40 0.51
N VAL A 49 2.37 -5.21 1.19
CA VAL A 49 3.83 -5.16 1.11
C VAL A 49 4.27 -6.34 0.25
N MET A 50 4.92 -6.07 -0.87
CA MET A 50 5.46 -7.11 -1.75
C MET A 50 6.97 -7.22 -1.57
N ALA A 51 7.50 -8.43 -1.56
CA ALA A 51 8.92 -8.64 -1.69
C ALA A 51 9.33 -8.17 -3.07
N HIS A 52 10.32 -7.29 -3.15
CA HIS A 52 11.04 -7.14 -4.40
C HIS A 52 11.84 -8.42 -4.58
N GLY A 53 11.47 -9.23 -5.58
CA GLY A 53 12.34 -10.31 -6.04
C GLY A 53 13.78 -9.79 -6.16
N PRO A 54 14.82 -10.60 -5.88
CA PRO A 54 16.20 -10.16 -5.96
C PRO A 54 16.45 -9.63 -7.38
N GLY A 55 16.32 -8.32 -7.55
CA GLY A 55 16.50 -7.66 -8.83
C GLY A 55 17.91 -7.99 -9.29
N SER A 56 18.00 -8.81 -10.34
CA SER A 56 19.17 -9.15 -11.16
C SER A 56 20.43 -8.33 -10.81
N GLY A 57 21.03 -8.64 -9.67
CA GLY A 57 22.22 -8.02 -9.15
C GLY A 57 23.34 -9.03 -9.31
N THR A 58 23.74 -9.28 -10.55
CA THR A 58 24.92 -10.07 -10.96
C THR A 58 25.23 -11.27 -10.06
N THR A 59 24.67 -12.43 -10.36
CA THR A 59 25.33 -13.69 -10.00
C THR A 59 26.74 -13.66 -10.62
N PRO A 60 27.83 -13.83 -9.85
CA PRO A 60 29.12 -14.11 -10.47
C PRO A 60 29.02 -15.47 -11.17
N VAL A 61 28.78 -15.45 -12.48
CA VAL A 61 28.71 -16.62 -13.35
C VAL A 61 30.12 -17.16 -13.60
N HIS A 62 30.66 -17.89 -12.61
CA HIS A 62 31.83 -18.73 -12.85
C HIS A 62 31.46 -20.20 -12.76
N GLY A 63 30.92 -20.73 -13.87
CA GLY A 63 30.97 -22.15 -14.16
C GLY A 63 29.76 -22.69 -14.94
N PRO A 64 29.96 -23.72 -15.79
CA PRO A 64 28.90 -24.35 -16.57
C PRO A 64 27.78 -25.01 -15.73
N ALA A 65 27.99 -25.17 -14.42
CA ALA A 65 26.99 -25.72 -13.49
C ALA A 65 25.78 -24.80 -13.28
N ALA A 66 25.93 -23.47 -13.41
CA ALA A 66 24.83 -22.52 -13.22
C ALA A 66 23.71 -22.67 -14.27
N MET A 67 24.07 -23.05 -15.50
CA MET A 67 23.12 -23.27 -16.61
C MET A 67 22.21 -24.48 -16.38
N ALA A 68 22.68 -25.51 -15.65
CA ALA A 68 21.89 -26.72 -15.38
C ALA A 68 20.83 -26.50 -14.30
N LEU A 69 21.05 -25.57 -13.36
CA LEU A 69 20.10 -25.27 -12.28
C LEU A 69 18.95 -24.35 -12.76
N ALA A 70 19.23 -23.44 -13.68
CA ALA A 70 18.24 -22.54 -14.26
C ALA A 70 17.17 -23.26 -15.09
N ALA A 71 17.50 -24.41 -15.71
CA ALA A 71 16.56 -25.17 -16.54
C ALA A 71 15.61 -26.09 -15.76
N ALA A 72 15.86 -26.31 -14.46
CA ALA A 72 15.09 -27.25 -13.63
C ALA A 72 14.11 -26.56 -12.65
N SER A 73 14.20 -25.23 -12.50
CA SER A 73 13.30 -24.47 -11.64
C SER A 73 12.16 -23.95 -12.53
N GLY A 74 10.96 -24.50 -12.34
CA GLY A 74 9.76 -24.03 -13.03
C GLY A 74 9.62 -22.52 -12.88
N THR A 75 9.56 -21.82 -14.00
CA THR A 75 9.36 -20.37 -14.06
C THR A 75 7.92 -20.05 -13.69
N GLU A 76 7.65 -20.02 -12.39
CA GLU A 76 6.61 -19.16 -11.82
C GLU A 76 7.30 -17.82 -11.53
N ASP A 77 7.64 -17.08 -12.59
CA ASP A 77 8.09 -15.68 -12.51
C ASP A 77 6.89 -14.78 -12.12
N ASP A 78 6.39 -14.95 -10.90
CA ASP A 78 5.47 -14.04 -10.20
C ASP A 78 6.24 -13.47 -9.00
N ASP A 79 7.30 -12.71 -9.27
CA ASP A 79 8.28 -12.25 -8.26
C ASP A 79 7.81 -11.02 -7.47
N ASP A 80 6.55 -11.04 -7.05
CA ASP A 80 5.98 -10.19 -6.01
C ASP A 80 5.38 -11.11 -4.93
N THR A 81 6.22 -11.68 -4.07
CA THR A 81 5.72 -12.44 -2.91
C THR A 81 5.13 -11.48 -1.89
N GLU A 82 3.85 -11.64 -1.54
CA GLU A 82 3.24 -10.83 -0.46
C GLU A 82 3.94 -11.11 0.88
N LEU A 83 4.44 -10.04 1.51
CA LEU A 83 5.11 -10.09 2.81
C LEU A 83 4.18 -9.73 3.96
N ALA A 84 3.27 -8.77 3.75
CA ALA A 84 2.33 -8.31 4.77
C ALA A 84 1.15 -7.56 4.17
N THR A 85 0.00 -7.66 4.84
CA THR A 85 -1.19 -6.85 4.55
C THR A 85 -1.53 -5.98 5.76
N GLY A 86 -1.94 -4.73 5.50
CA GLY A 86 -2.31 -3.74 6.50
C GLY A 86 -3.40 -2.80 6.03
N ARG A 87 -3.89 -1.95 6.95
CA ARG A 87 -4.90 -0.93 6.66
C ARG A 87 -4.52 0.38 7.32
N PHE A 88 -4.69 1.47 6.58
CA PHE A 88 -4.63 2.83 7.11
C PHE A 88 -6.03 3.43 7.10
N ILE A 89 -6.49 3.95 8.24
CA ILE A 89 -7.82 4.51 8.39
C ILE A 89 -7.67 5.93 8.95
N LEU A 90 -8.19 6.91 8.21
CA LEU A 90 -8.29 8.30 8.66
C LEU A 90 -9.75 8.58 9.01
N LEU A 91 -9.99 8.96 10.27
CA LEU A 91 -11.30 9.35 10.78
C LEU A 91 -11.29 10.82 11.15
N HIS A 92 -12.39 11.51 10.91
CA HIS A 92 -12.59 12.86 11.38
C HIS A 92 -14.04 13.08 11.82
N ASP A 93 -14.17 13.49 13.08
CA ASP A 93 -15.41 13.97 13.68
C ASP A 93 -15.20 15.41 14.14
N PRO A 94 -15.87 16.41 13.53
CA PRO A 94 -15.77 17.81 13.94
C PRO A 94 -16.18 18.05 15.40
N GLU A 95 -17.10 17.24 15.93
CA GLU A 95 -17.59 17.35 17.30
C GLU A 95 -16.69 16.59 18.31
N GLY A 96 -15.70 15.86 17.79
CA GLY A 96 -14.83 14.96 18.55
C GLY A 96 -15.50 13.62 18.90
N SER A 97 -14.68 12.60 19.18
CA SER A 97 -15.17 11.29 19.62
C SER A 97 -14.43 10.85 20.88
N ALA A 98 -15.15 10.25 21.83
CA ALA A 98 -14.57 9.74 23.07
C ALA A 98 -13.97 8.32 22.93
N VAL A 99 -14.09 7.70 21.75
CA VAL A 99 -13.78 6.28 21.52
C VAL A 99 -12.38 6.07 20.96
N TRP A 100 -11.71 7.13 20.48
CA TRP A 100 -10.40 7.08 19.84
C TRP A 100 -9.58 8.34 20.12
#